data_AF-A0A2D1LUC4-F1
#
_entry.id   AF-A0A2D1LUC4-F1
#
_cell.length_a   1.000
_cell.length_b   1.000
_cell.length_c   1.000
_cell.angle_alpha   90.00
_cell.angle_beta   90.00
_cell.angle_gamma   90.00
#
_symmetry.space_group_name_H-M   'P 1'
#
loop_
_entity.id
_entity.type
_entity.pdbx_description
1 polymer ?
#
loop_
_entity_poly.entity_id
_entity_poly.type
_entity_poly.pdbx_seq_one_letter_code
_entity_poly.pdbx_strand_id
1 'polypeptide(L)'
;MEGEAEGSLCITDSVPKPNCTLYNNHEHFIQTYFSTYKGKYFTGDECKQNSDSYYWIIGRIDDILNVSGHRLGTAELESALVSHPSVSEAAIIRYPHSN
;
A
#
# COMPACT_ATOMS: atom_id res chain seq x y z
N MET A 1 5.64 11.66 -18.52
CA MET A 1 4.66 12.76 -18.38
C MET A 1 5.48 14.01 -18.15
N GLU A 2 5.20 15.08 -18.89
CA GLU A 2 5.81 16.39 -18.62
C GLU A 2 4.77 17.25 -17.90
N GLY A 3 5.09 17.70 -16.68
CA GLY A 3 4.19 18.47 -15.82
C GLY A 3 4.00 17.86 -14.43
N GLU A 4 3.41 18.65 -13.53
CA GLU A 4 3.00 18.16 -12.21
C GLU A 4 1.93 17.07 -12.35
N ALA A 5 2.08 15.99 -11.59
CA ALA A 5 1.19 14.85 -11.65
C ALA A 5 1.00 14.24 -10.26
N GLU A 6 -0.16 13.63 -10.01
CA GLU A 6 -0.50 12.97 -8.77
C GLU A 6 -1.18 11.63 -9.07
N GLY A 7 -0.88 10.60 -8.28
CA GLY A 7 -1.56 9.31 -8.36
C GLY A 7 -0.71 8.13 -7.89
N SER A 8 -1.15 6.93 -8.28
CA SER A 8 -0.54 5.65 -7.92
C SER A 8 0.90 5.49 -8.41
N LEU A 9 1.83 5.25 -7.48
CA LEU A 9 3.21 4.94 -7.81
C LEU A 9 3.34 3.53 -8.39
N CYS A 10 3.86 3.45 -9.61
CA CYS A 10 4.11 2.20 -10.31
C CYS A 10 5.54 2.19 -10.88
N ILE A 11 6.18 1.02 -10.84
CA ILE A 11 7.49 0.80 -11.44
C ILE A 11 7.28 0.04 -12.76
N THR A 12 7.78 0.60 -13.85
CA THR A 12 7.58 0.06 -15.21
C THR A 12 8.62 -0.97 -15.63
N ASP A 13 9.76 -1.01 -14.95
CA ASP A 13 10.86 -1.93 -15.27
C ASP A 13 11.31 -2.67 -14.01
N SER A 14 11.90 -3.84 -14.19
CA SER A 14 12.39 -4.65 -13.08
C SER A 14 13.63 -4.00 -12.47
N VAL A 15 13.60 -3.76 -11.16
CA VAL A 15 14.81 -3.43 -10.40
C VAL A 15 15.66 -4.69 -10.19
N PRO A 16 16.99 -4.58 -9.92
CA PRO A 16 17.89 -5.73 -9.78
C PRO A 16 17.57 -6.71 -8.64
N LYS A 17 16.74 -6.32 -7.67
CA LYS A 17 16.31 -7.15 -6.53
C LYS A 17 14.80 -7.01 -6.30
N PRO A 18 13.95 -7.46 -7.21
CA PRO A 18 12.52 -7.46 -6.97
C PRO A 18 12.18 -8.58 -5.99
N ASN A 19 11.10 -8.43 -5.24
CA ASN A 19 10.49 -9.58 -4.58
C ASN A 19 10.12 -10.59 -5.67
N CYS A 20 10.64 -11.82 -5.60
CA CYS A 20 10.42 -12.81 -6.65
C CYS A 20 9.03 -13.47 -6.56
N THR A 21 8.44 -13.55 -5.36
CA THR A 21 7.12 -14.14 -5.08
C THR A 21 6.73 -13.92 -3.62
N LEU A 22 5.46 -14.19 -3.26
CA LEU A 22 5.08 -14.50 -1.87
C LEU A 22 5.34 -15.99 -1.59
N TYR A 23 5.75 -16.31 -0.36
CA TYR A 23 6.04 -17.69 0.05
C TYR A 23 4.81 -18.59 -0.11
N ASN A 24 4.97 -19.69 -0.88
CA ASN A 24 3.91 -20.64 -1.24
C ASN A 24 2.65 -20.02 -1.89
N ASN A 25 2.72 -18.77 -2.39
CA ASN A 25 1.54 -18.12 -2.96
C ASN A 25 1.88 -17.13 -4.10
N HIS A 26 2.36 -17.68 -5.22
CA HIS A 26 2.73 -16.88 -6.38
C HIS A 26 1.52 -16.23 -7.08
N GLU A 27 0.36 -16.89 -7.08
CA GLU A 27 -0.85 -16.35 -7.69
C GLU A 27 -1.28 -15.06 -6.99
N HIS A 28 -1.28 -15.06 -5.66
CA HIS A 28 -1.59 -13.85 -4.88
C HIS A 28 -0.54 -12.75 -5.09
N PHE A 29 0.74 -13.10 -5.30
CA PHE A 29 1.76 -12.12 -5.66
C PHE A 29 1.43 -11.38 -6.97
N ILE A 30 1.03 -12.13 -8.00
CA ILE A 30 0.62 -11.54 -9.29
C ILE A 30 -0.64 -10.67 -9.12
N GLN A 31 -1.64 -11.18 -8.40
CA GLN A 31 -2.88 -10.45 -8.15
C GLN A 31 -2.60 -9.14 -7.40
N THR A 32 -1.86 -9.18 -6.31
CA THR A 32 -1.62 -7.98 -5.48
C THR A 32 -0.80 -6.92 -6.20
N TYR A 33 0.24 -7.31 -6.94
CA TYR A 33 1.23 -6.34 -7.45
C TYR A 33 1.15 -6.04 -8.95
N PHE A 34 0.50 -6.90 -9.75
CA PHE A 34 0.52 -6.80 -11.22
C PHE A 34 -0.87 -6.80 -11.88
N SER A 35 -1.97 -7.06 -11.15
CA SER A 35 -3.31 -7.05 -11.75
C SER A 35 -3.91 -5.66 -11.91
N THR A 36 -3.64 -4.74 -10.97
CA THR A 36 -4.20 -3.38 -10.97
C THR A 36 -3.73 -2.57 -12.18
N TYR A 37 -2.42 -2.65 -12.49
CA TYR A 37 -1.82 -1.99 -13.65
C TYR A 37 -0.99 -3.01 -14.45
N LYS A 38 -1.59 -3.55 -15.52
CA LYS A 38 -0.94 -4.58 -16.34
C LYS A 38 0.45 -4.16 -16.82
N GLY A 39 1.42 -5.05 -16.64
CA GLY A 39 2.81 -4.83 -17.07
C GLY A 39 3.60 -3.84 -16.20
N LYS A 40 3.06 -3.44 -15.04
CA LYS A 40 3.74 -2.56 -14.08
C LYS A 40 3.67 -3.18 -12.69
N TYR A 41 4.70 -2.96 -11.89
CA TYR A 41 4.68 -3.30 -10.47
C TYR A 41 4.03 -2.15 -9.70
N PHE A 42 2.87 -2.41 -9.11
CA PHE A 42 2.17 -1.45 -8.27
C PHE A 42 2.75 -1.47 -6.85
N THR A 43 3.21 -0.33 -6.33
CA THR A 43 3.82 -0.30 -4.99
C THR A 43 2.76 -0.26 -3.88
N GLY A 44 1.55 0.20 -4.18
CA GLY A 44 0.51 0.52 -3.19
C GLY A 44 0.66 1.92 -2.57
N ASP A 45 1.62 2.71 -3.02
CA ASP A 45 1.84 4.07 -2.54
C ASP A 45 1.24 5.11 -3.50
N GLU A 46 0.77 6.21 -2.93
CA GLU A 46 0.39 7.41 -3.66
C GLU A 46 1.59 8.34 -3.74
N CYS A 47 1.83 8.91 -4.92
CA CYS A 47 2.91 9.85 -5.14
C CYS A 47 2.46 11.09 -5.90
N LYS A 48 3.18 12.18 -5.65
CA LYS A 48 3.08 13.43 -6.41
C LYS A 48 4.42 13.79 -7.01
N GLN A 49 4.42 14.07 -8.31
CA GLN A 49 5.56 14.60 -9.04
C GLN A 49 5.40 16.11 -9.19
N ASN A 50 6.44 16.88 -8.87
CA ASN A 50 6.47 18.33 -9.10
C ASN A 50 7.09 18.68 -10.46
N SER A 51 7.07 19.97 -10.83
CA SER A 51 7.66 20.50 -12.06
C SER A 51 9.15 20.17 -12.21
N ASP A 52 9.85 20.03 -11.09
CA ASP A 52 11.28 19.74 -11.02
C ASP A 52 11.60 18.24 -11.07
N SER A 53 10.59 17.40 -11.34
CA SER A 53 10.71 15.92 -11.41
C SER A 53 11.11 15.23 -10.11
N TYR A 54 10.88 15.88 -8.96
CA TYR A 54 10.94 15.24 -7.65
C TYR A 54 9.61 14.55 -7.33
N TYR A 55 9.73 13.37 -6.71
CA TYR A 55 8.60 12.57 -6.27
C TYR A 55 8.42 12.66 -4.75
N TRP A 56 7.19 12.93 -4.34
CA TRP A 56 6.77 12.99 -2.96
C TRP A 56 5.86 11.80 -2.69
N ILE A 57 6.25 10.92 -1.78
CA ILE A 57 5.40 9.80 -1.36
C ILE A 57 4.41 10.35 -0.32
N ILE A 58 3.13 10.41 -0.69
CA ILE A 58 2.08 11.03 0.12
C ILE A 58 1.57 10.05 1.19
N GLY A 59 1.43 8.77 0.82
CA GLY A 59 0.91 7.75 1.72
C GLY A 59 0.66 6.43 1.02
N ARG A 60 0.02 5.53 1.77
CA ARG A 60 -0.52 4.28 1.24
C ARG A 60 -1.92 4.51 0.70
N ILE A 61 -2.19 3.94 -0.47
CA ILE A 61 -3.54 3.91 -1.06
C ILE A 61 -4.36 2.78 -0.42
N ASP A 62 -3.69 1.71 0.00
CA ASP A 62 -4.32 0.58 0.68
C ASP A 62 -4.51 0.84 2.18
N ASP A 63 -5.34 0.01 2.81
CA ASP A 63 -5.67 0.08 4.23
C ASP A 63 -4.52 -0.41 5.15
N ILE A 64 -3.28 -0.09 4.79
CA ILE A 64 -2.10 -0.35 5.60
C ILE A 64 -1.76 0.89 6.41
N LEU A 65 -1.84 0.75 7.73
CA LEU A 65 -1.40 1.75 8.69
C LEU A 65 0.10 1.64 8.92
N ASN A 66 0.75 2.79 9.03
CA ASN A 66 2.10 2.89 9.59
C ASN A 66 2.02 3.48 11.00
N VAL A 67 2.26 2.64 12.01
CA VAL A 67 2.32 3.04 13.41
C VAL A 67 3.73 2.81 13.90
N SER A 68 4.46 3.90 14.19
CA SER A 68 5.85 3.86 14.68
C SER A 68 6.82 3.07 13.79
N GLY A 69 6.59 3.02 12.48
CA GLY A 69 7.41 2.27 11.52
C GLY A 69 6.92 0.84 11.23
N HIS A 70 5.88 0.37 11.92
CA HIS A 70 5.29 -0.96 11.70
C HIS A 70 4.12 -0.86 10.72
N ARG A 71 4.15 -1.73 9.69
CA ARG A 71 3.04 -1.87 8.72
C ARG A 71 1.99 -2.81 9.31
N LEU A 72 0.79 -2.30 9.53
CA LEU A 72 -0.35 -3.03 10.11
C LEU A 72 -1.52 -2.95 9.13
N GLY A 73 -2.14 -4.10 8.80
CA GLY A 73 -3.36 -4.12 7.99
C GLY A 73 -4.59 -3.83 8.85
N THR A 74 -5.51 -2.98 8.38
CA THR A 74 -6.79 -2.73 9.08
C THR A 74 -7.59 -4.02 9.27
N ALA A 75 -7.70 -4.86 8.24
CA ALA A 75 -8.45 -6.11 8.29
C ALA A 75 -7.96 -7.08 9.38
N GLU A 76 -6.63 -7.11 9.64
CA GLU A 76 -6.06 -7.92 10.72
C GLU A 76 -6.50 -7.40 12.09
N LEU A 77 -6.48 -6.08 12.28
CA LEU A 77 -6.90 -5.42 13.52
C LEU A 77 -8.42 -5.52 13.74
N GLU A 78 -9.22 -5.39 12.69
CA GLU A 78 -10.68 -5.59 12.73
C GLU A 78 -11.02 -7.03 13.14
N SER A 79 -10.37 -8.01 12.51
CA SER A 79 -10.52 -9.43 12.86
C SER A 79 -10.15 -9.70 14.33
N ALA A 80 -9.05 -9.10 14.80
CA ALA A 80 -8.65 -9.19 16.20
C ALA A 80 -9.70 -8.59 17.16
N LEU A 81 -10.31 -7.45 16.83
CA LEU A 81 -11.35 -6.83 17.66
C LEU A 81 -12.66 -7.62 17.66
N VAL A 82 -13.11 -8.09 16.50
CA VAL A 82 -14.34 -8.89 16.36
C VAL A 82 -14.21 -10.25 17.06
N SER A 83 -12.99 -10.76 17.27
CA SER A 83 -12.78 -11.97 18.07
C SER A 83 -13.18 -11.82 19.55
N HIS A 84 -13.35 -10.59 20.05
CA HIS A 84 -13.77 -10.35 21.43
C HIS A 84 -15.30 -10.54 21.59
N PRO A 85 -15.79 -11.35 22.56
CA PRO A 85 -17.21 -11.70 22.66
C PRO A 85 -18.19 -10.54 22.82
N SER A 86 -17.71 -9.39 23.31
CA SER A 86 -18.51 -8.17 23.51
C SER A 86 -18.54 -7.23 22.30
N VAL A 87 -17.85 -7.56 21.20
CA VAL A 87 -17.76 -6.73 20.00
C VAL A 87 -18.54 -7.41 18.88
N SER A 88 -19.54 -6.73 18.32
CA SER A 88 -20.30 -7.25 17.18
C SER A 88 -19.60 -6.96 15.85
N GLU A 89 -19.11 -5.74 15.65
CA GLU A 89 -18.42 -5.29 14.44
C GLU A 89 -17.35 -4.25 14.82
N ALA A 90 -16.29 -4.16 14.01
CA ALA A 90 -15.23 -3.18 14.17
C ALA A 90 -14.80 -2.63 12.80
N ALA A 91 -14.46 -1.34 12.75
CA ALA A 91 -13.88 -0.68 11.59
C ALA A 91 -12.68 0.16 12.04
N ILE A 92 -11.52 -0.03 11.40
CA ILE A 92 -10.29 0.68 11.75
C ILE A 92 -9.98 1.75 10.71
N ILE A 93 -9.81 2.99 11.17
CA ILE A 93 -9.43 4.13 10.32
C ILE A 93 -8.10 4.73 10.76
N ARG A 94 -7.40 5.35 9.81
CA ARG A 94 -6.19 6.13 10.08
C ARG A 94 -6.56 7.46 10.71
N TYR A 95 -5.93 7.81 11.83
CA TYR A 95 -6.01 9.14 12.43
C TYR A 95 -4.61 9.77 12.54
N PRO A 96 -4.42 11.05 12.18
CA PRO A 96 -3.13 11.73 12.33
C PRO A 96 -2.71 11.81 13.80
N HIS A 97 -1.48 11.42 14.11
CA HIS A 97 -0.91 11.67 15.44
C HIS A 97 -0.25 13.04 15.45
N SER A 98 -0.86 13.99 16.16
CA SER A 98 -0.26 15.29 16.43
C SER A 98 0.74 15.16 17.58
N ASN A 99 2.04 15.31 17.27
CA ASN A 99 3.08 15.59 18.25
C ASN A 99 3.08 17.07 18.63
#